data_AF-A0A3B1E031-F1
#
_entry.id   AF-A0A3B1E031-F1
#
_cell.length_a   1.000
_cell.length_b   1.000
_cell.length_c   1.000
_cell.angle_alpha   90.00
_cell.angle_beta   90.00
_cell.angle_gamma   90.00
#
_symmetry.space_group_name_H-M   'P 1'
#
loop_
_entity.id
_entity.type
_entity.pdbx_description
1 polymer ?
#
loop_
_entity_poly.entity_id
_entity_poly.type
_entity_poly.pdbx_seq_one_letter_code
_entity_poly.pdbx_strand_id
1 'polypeptide(L)'
;MNCKHCDYPLWNLRSRQCPECGVSFRPSEFRFAKNAVRYACPHCSQDYYGTGTNGHLEPRSFPCVSCGDRIDMDEMVLLPTEGVSERQTHADINPWLDTSRRFSSRWFGTLYRGACTPSWLLRSTPVESGPAKAWGFAVLSFVLVGLVMLSPIFLFLLVTTLTGNGGVGGGGMTGFFSSFLMFGLVTALVSVVGLGLWVLTTHALLKLSGPTEGGLGRTAQAICYTCAPQMCVFVPCFGVYLGWIGTIWWVVVAGIALAAAQKVSGLRAVIAIAVLPLICGVLVVGGGVLAYLSIARTMATLGQTFNPESVSVFQQPLRDAAEAGAWPAHAGELLLDGSVMIYDFTSPFSLTLPVDCVIDTTSLEVWESLPPEAQQGMVARAVAAMPPETVAHRLGDFVFTYHGIDPADPPPDLWLVVEAWDPAATGQSQWGQTEVHVLTTQGVVESFDPAMIGVELHTQNVLRASHGLEPLPDPFSVRLFGQPAIPVLPEAPMLPATPVLPEAPMPPEDP
;
A
#
# COMPACT_ATOMS: atom_id res chain seq x y z
N MET A 1 -8.29 49.48 -3.60
CA MET A 1 -7.79 49.58 -4.99
C MET A 1 -6.30 49.63 -4.87
N ASN A 2 -5.63 48.52 -5.14
CA ASN A 2 -4.20 48.42 -4.88
C ASN A 2 -3.43 48.32 -6.18
N CYS A 3 -2.20 48.82 -6.20
CA CYS A 3 -1.32 48.68 -7.34
C CYS A 3 -1.16 47.20 -7.70
N LYS A 4 -1.43 46.83 -8.94
CA LYS A 4 -1.28 45.44 -9.40
C LYS A 4 0.18 44.94 -9.34
N HIS A 5 1.14 45.85 -9.20
CA HIS A 5 2.57 45.53 -9.15
C HIS A 5 3.10 45.41 -7.71
N CYS A 6 2.87 46.43 -6.86
CA CYS A 6 3.43 46.47 -5.50
C CYS A 6 2.38 46.43 -4.37
N ASP A 7 1.10 46.31 -4.69
CA ASP A 7 -0.03 46.26 -3.74
C ASP A 7 -0.25 47.55 -2.92
N TYR A 8 0.43 48.65 -3.26
CA TYR A 8 0.22 49.95 -2.60
C TYR A 8 -1.22 50.48 -2.83
N PRO A 9 -1.92 50.99 -1.81
CA PRO A 9 -3.26 51.54 -1.95
C PRO A 9 -3.29 52.79 -2.84
N LEU A 10 -4.08 52.77 -3.90
CA LEU A 10 -4.13 53.80 -4.95
C LEU A 10 -5.28 54.80 -4.77
N TRP A 11 -5.66 55.09 -3.54
CA TRP A 11 -6.75 56.02 -3.21
C TRP A 11 -6.25 57.46 -3.13
N ASN A 12 -7.11 58.40 -3.52
CA ASN A 12 -6.82 59.83 -3.44
C ASN A 12 -5.54 60.26 -4.18
N LEU A 13 -5.16 59.57 -5.25
CA LEU A 13 -3.97 59.88 -6.05
C LEU A 13 -4.36 60.60 -7.36
N ARG A 14 -3.91 61.84 -7.51
CA ARG A 14 -4.10 62.63 -8.75
C ARG A 14 -3.10 62.28 -9.86
N SER A 15 -1.90 61.82 -9.49
CA SER A 15 -0.78 61.58 -10.41
C SER A 15 -0.98 60.42 -11.38
N ARG A 16 -1.95 59.52 -11.13
CA ARG A 16 -2.15 58.26 -11.87
C ARG A 16 -0.92 57.36 -11.92
N GLN A 17 0.02 57.56 -11.00
CA GLN A 17 1.23 56.77 -10.84
C GLN A 17 1.29 56.27 -9.42
N CYS A 18 1.64 54.99 -9.26
CA CYS A 18 1.85 54.42 -7.94
C CYS A 18 3.06 55.10 -7.26
N PRO A 19 2.92 55.65 -6.05
CA PRO A 19 4.02 56.32 -5.35
C PRO A 19 5.21 55.40 -5.04
N GLU A 20 4.94 54.11 -4.84
CA GLU A 20 5.97 53.13 -4.48
C GLU A 20 6.76 52.62 -5.69
N CYS A 21 6.09 52.24 -6.79
CA CYS A 21 6.75 51.59 -7.92
C CYS A 21 6.73 52.41 -9.22
N GLY A 22 6.12 53.60 -9.22
CA GLY A 22 6.02 54.49 -10.38
C GLY A 22 5.10 54.01 -11.50
N VAL A 23 4.58 52.77 -11.44
CA VAL A 23 3.70 52.20 -12.47
C VAL A 23 2.42 53.02 -12.59
N SER A 24 2.09 53.41 -13.81
CA SER A 24 0.84 54.11 -14.11
C SER A 24 -0.37 53.18 -13.93
N PHE A 25 -1.50 53.72 -13.52
CA PHE A 25 -2.74 52.96 -13.38
C PHE A 25 -3.95 53.76 -13.85
N ARG A 26 -5.02 53.06 -14.23
CA ARG A 26 -6.29 53.67 -14.63
C ARG A 26 -7.46 53.11 -13.80
N PRO A 27 -8.38 53.96 -13.30
CA PRO A 27 -9.63 53.53 -12.68
C PRO A 27 -10.37 52.40 -13.41
N SER A 28 -10.46 52.47 -14.74
CA SER A 28 -11.11 51.46 -15.58
C SER A 28 -10.44 50.07 -15.55
N GLU A 29 -9.19 49.97 -15.10
CA GLU A 29 -8.46 48.69 -14.97
C GLU A 29 -8.85 47.90 -13.72
N PHE A 30 -9.59 48.52 -12.81
CA PHE A 30 -10.05 47.92 -11.56
C PHE A 30 -11.54 47.62 -11.64
N ARG A 31 -12.00 46.66 -10.83
CA ARG A 31 -13.43 46.39 -10.65
C ARG A 31 -13.81 46.75 -9.23
N PHE A 32 -15.02 47.28 -9.06
CA PHE A 32 -15.53 47.70 -7.77
C PHE A 32 -16.91 47.10 -7.55
N ALA A 33 -17.28 46.91 -6.28
CA ALA A 33 -18.68 46.71 -5.96
C ALA A 33 -19.48 47.98 -6.32
N LYS A 34 -20.72 47.81 -6.76
CA LYS A 34 -21.61 48.94 -7.09
C LYS A 34 -21.71 49.89 -5.90
N ASN A 35 -21.60 51.20 -6.17
CA ASN A 35 -21.65 52.26 -5.16
C ASN A 35 -20.58 52.20 -4.07
N ALA A 36 -19.55 51.33 -4.19
CA ALA A 36 -18.49 51.24 -3.18
C ALA A 36 -17.40 52.31 -3.35
N VAL A 37 -17.37 52.98 -4.49
CA VAL A 37 -16.34 53.96 -4.85
C VAL A 37 -16.99 55.26 -5.33
N ARG A 38 -16.46 56.36 -4.79
CA ARG A 38 -16.66 57.74 -5.22
C ARG A 38 -15.61 58.09 -6.26
N TYR A 39 -16.08 58.60 -7.39
CA TYR A 39 -15.27 59.21 -8.43
C TYR A 39 -15.41 60.71 -8.27
N ALA A 40 -14.38 61.39 -7.78
CA ALA A 40 -14.37 62.84 -7.60
C ALA A 40 -13.82 63.53 -8.86
N CYS A 41 -14.55 64.52 -9.37
CA CYS A 41 -14.13 65.36 -10.49
C CYS A 41 -12.72 65.95 -10.21
N PRO A 42 -11.76 65.85 -11.15
CA PRO A 42 -10.41 66.37 -10.92
C PRO A 42 -10.37 67.90 -10.76
N HIS A 43 -11.34 68.62 -11.33
CA HIS A 43 -11.40 70.09 -11.35
C HIS A 43 -12.08 70.68 -10.11
N CYS A 44 -13.26 70.16 -9.71
CA CYS A 44 -14.06 70.73 -8.62
C CYS A 44 -14.35 69.77 -7.46
N SER A 45 -13.87 68.52 -7.51
CA SER A 45 -14.12 67.48 -6.49
C SER A 45 -15.58 67.05 -6.31
N GLN A 46 -16.47 67.37 -7.26
CA GLN A 46 -17.84 66.83 -7.28
C GLN A 46 -17.82 65.29 -7.33
N ASP A 47 -18.58 64.65 -6.44
CA ASP A 47 -18.68 63.20 -6.33
C ASP A 47 -19.65 62.58 -7.32
N TYR A 48 -19.26 61.43 -7.85
CA TYR A 48 -20.07 60.53 -8.66
C TYR A 48 -19.89 59.09 -8.16
N TYR A 49 -20.90 58.24 -8.35
CA TYR A 49 -20.88 56.86 -7.85
C TYR A 49 -20.94 55.87 -9.01
N GLY A 50 -20.10 54.85 -8.95
CA GLY A 50 -20.07 53.79 -9.96
C GLY A 50 -21.28 52.86 -9.86
N THR A 51 -22.28 53.08 -10.71
CA THR A 51 -23.53 52.30 -10.78
C THR A 51 -23.48 51.18 -11.83
N GLY A 52 -22.49 51.21 -12.73
CA GLY A 52 -22.31 50.22 -13.78
C GLY A 52 -22.05 48.81 -13.24
N THR A 53 -22.12 47.81 -14.12
CA THR A 53 -21.96 46.38 -13.75
C THR A 53 -20.63 46.07 -13.06
N ASN A 54 -19.56 46.81 -13.38
CA ASN A 54 -18.24 46.69 -12.77
C ASN A 54 -17.97 47.71 -11.65
N GLY A 55 -18.99 48.42 -11.17
CA GLY A 55 -18.83 49.56 -10.25
C GLY A 55 -18.14 50.76 -10.90
N HIS A 56 -18.26 50.89 -12.22
CA HIS A 56 -17.78 52.00 -13.04
C HIS A 56 -18.87 53.05 -13.25
N LEU A 57 -18.48 54.26 -13.68
CA LEU A 57 -19.41 55.30 -14.11
C LEU A 57 -20.05 54.93 -15.45
N GLU A 58 -21.35 55.19 -15.56
CA GLU A 58 -22.12 55.00 -16.79
C GLU A 58 -22.99 56.25 -17.03
N PRO A 59 -22.67 57.10 -18.04
CA PRO A 59 -21.60 56.95 -19.04
C PRO A 59 -20.19 57.17 -18.47
N ARG A 60 -19.16 56.67 -19.18
CA ARG A 60 -17.74 56.79 -18.78
C ARG A 60 -17.19 58.21 -18.86
N SER A 61 -17.67 59.01 -19.82
CA SER A 61 -17.29 60.41 -20.01
C SER A 61 -18.52 61.28 -20.16
N PHE A 62 -18.54 62.41 -19.44
CA PHE A 62 -19.67 63.33 -19.37
C PHE A 62 -19.21 64.72 -18.88
N PRO A 63 -19.99 65.80 -19.12
CA PRO A 63 -19.71 67.10 -18.52
C PRO A 63 -20.03 67.08 -17.02
N CYS A 64 -19.11 67.58 -16.19
CA CYS A 64 -19.31 67.68 -14.75
C CYS A 64 -20.49 68.61 -14.43
N VAL A 65 -21.44 68.13 -13.63
CA VAL A 65 -22.64 68.90 -13.24
C VAL A 65 -22.34 70.17 -12.42
N SER A 66 -21.14 70.26 -11.82
CA SER A 66 -20.76 71.40 -10.99
C SER A 66 -19.93 72.43 -11.75
N CYS A 67 -18.88 72.03 -12.47
CA CYS A 67 -18.00 72.97 -13.20
C CYS A 67 -18.24 73.04 -14.72
N GLY A 68 -19.00 72.10 -15.30
CA GLY A 68 -19.26 72.04 -16.74
C GLY A 68 -18.15 71.38 -17.57
N ASP A 69 -16.94 71.21 -17.03
CA ASP A 69 -15.82 70.59 -17.74
C ASP A 69 -16.12 69.14 -18.14
N ARG A 70 -15.67 68.74 -19.33
CA ARG A 70 -15.79 67.36 -19.79
C ARG A 70 -14.77 66.49 -19.05
N ILE A 71 -15.25 65.48 -18.34
CA ILE A 71 -14.42 64.57 -17.54
C ILE A 71 -14.50 63.14 -18.09
N ASP A 72 -13.40 62.39 -18.02
CA ASP A 72 -13.37 60.93 -18.20
C ASP A 72 -13.11 60.22 -16.86
N MET A 73 -13.77 59.08 -16.64
CA MET A 73 -13.62 58.26 -15.43
C MET A 73 -12.15 57.99 -15.07
N ASP A 74 -11.26 57.80 -16.05
CA ASP A 74 -9.85 57.49 -15.76
C ASP A 74 -9.06 58.67 -15.18
N GLU A 75 -9.55 59.90 -15.36
CA GLU A 75 -8.95 61.14 -14.86
C GLU A 75 -9.43 61.48 -13.44
N MET A 76 -10.53 60.86 -12.99
CA MET A 76 -11.23 61.17 -11.73
C MET A 76 -10.59 60.54 -10.50
N VAL A 77 -10.48 61.30 -9.41
CA VAL A 77 -9.84 60.87 -8.16
C VAL A 77 -10.76 59.88 -7.46
N LEU A 78 -10.25 58.69 -7.11
CA LEU A 78 -11.05 57.66 -6.45
C LEU A 78 -10.96 57.77 -4.94
N LEU A 79 -12.11 57.73 -4.30
CA LEU A 79 -12.27 57.70 -2.85
C LEU A 79 -13.22 56.56 -2.48
N PRO A 80 -13.04 55.89 -1.34
CA PRO A 80 -14.06 54.99 -0.82
C PRO A 80 -15.36 55.76 -0.54
N THR A 81 -16.52 55.14 -0.77
CA THR A 81 -17.80 55.71 -0.36
C THR A 81 -17.85 55.90 1.16
N GLU A 82 -18.55 56.92 1.66
CA GLU A 82 -18.69 57.13 3.10
C GLU A 82 -19.28 55.90 3.79
N GLY A 83 -18.67 55.49 4.91
CA GLY A 83 -19.02 54.26 5.62
C GLY A 83 -18.54 52.97 4.95
N VAL A 84 -17.96 53.02 3.75
CA VAL A 84 -17.32 51.88 3.09
C VAL A 84 -15.82 51.94 3.39
N SER A 85 -15.36 51.02 4.22
CA SER A 85 -13.92 50.86 4.47
C SER A 85 -13.19 50.53 3.17
N GLU A 86 -11.95 50.99 3.02
CA GLU A 86 -11.10 50.66 1.87
C GLU A 86 -11.09 49.16 1.56
N ARG A 87 -11.14 48.33 2.61
CA ARG A 87 -11.19 46.87 2.51
C ARG A 87 -12.41 46.32 1.77
N GLN A 88 -13.57 46.97 1.91
CA GLN A 88 -14.82 46.56 1.24
C GLN A 88 -14.83 46.88 -0.26
N THR A 89 -13.86 47.65 -0.75
CA THR A 89 -13.72 47.99 -2.16
C THR A 89 -12.86 47.00 -2.95
N HIS A 90 -12.28 45.98 -2.30
CA HIS A 90 -11.49 44.95 -2.98
C HIS A 90 -12.41 44.05 -3.82
N ALA A 91 -12.12 43.93 -5.12
CA ALA A 91 -12.88 43.08 -6.05
C ALA A 91 -12.82 41.59 -5.71
N ASP A 92 -11.73 41.17 -5.07
CA ASP A 92 -11.35 39.77 -4.97
C ASP A 92 -11.34 39.31 -3.51
N ILE A 93 -12.36 38.56 -3.13
CA ILE A 93 -12.48 37.86 -1.85
C ILE A 93 -12.03 36.41 -2.04
N ASN A 94 -11.31 35.85 -1.07
CA ASN A 94 -11.00 34.42 -1.04
C ASN A 94 -12.28 33.61 -1.31
N PRO A 95 -12.34 32.74 -2.33
CA PRO A 95 -13.55 32.03 -2.69
C PRO A 95 -14.20 31.28 -1.53
N TRP A 96 -13.41 30.75 -0.58
CA TRP A 96 -13.93 30.08 0.61
C TRP A 96 -14.72 31.02 1.53
N LEU A 97 -14.35 32.30 1.59
CA LEU A 97 -14.97 33.30 2.46
C LEU A 97 -16.15 34.02 1.80
N ASP A 98 -16.30 33.92 0.49
CA ASP A 98 -17.35 34.56 -0.28
C ASP A 98 -18.67 33.78 -0.19
N THR A 99 -19.55 34.18 0.73
CA THR A 99 -20.86 33.55 0.94
C THR A 99 -21.85 33.77 -0.20
N SER A 100 -21.56 34.68 -1.14
CA SER A 100 -22.42 34.92 -2.31
C SER A 100 -22.29 33.79 -3.35
N ARG A 101 -21.21 33.02 -3.31
CA ARG A 101 -20.96 31.89 -4.23
C ARG A 101 -21.59 30.60 -3.71
N ARG A 102 -21.99 29.74 -4.64
CA ARG A 102 -22.39 28.36 -4.34
C ARG A 102 -21.24 27.59 -3.69
N PHE A 103 -21.55 26.69 -2.75
CA PHE A 103 -20.56 25.91 -2.00
C PHE A 103 -19.51 25.22 -2.89
N SER A 104 -19.91 24.55 -3.96
CA SER A 104 -18.97 23.89 -4.90
C SER A 104 -18.02 24.89 -5.55
N SER A 105 -18.52 26.05 -5.99
CA SER A 105 -17.70 27.13 -6.56
C SER A 105 -16.71 27.70 -5.54
N ARG A 106 -17.12 27.82 -4.27
CA ARG A 106 -16.24 28.25 -3.18
C ARG A 106 -15.13 27.24 -2.93
N TRP A 107 -15.48 25.96 -2.84
CA TRP A 107 -14.55 24.88 -2.55
C TRP A 107 -13.55 24.66 -3.70
N PHE A 108 -14.03 24.37 -4.92
CA PHE A 108 -13.16 24.20 -6.09
C PHE A 108 -12.38 25.47 -6.45
N GLY A 109 -12.98 26.65 -6.28
CA GLY A 109 -12.30 27.92 -6.47
C GLY A 109 -11.13 28.10 -5.51
N THR A 110 -11.28 27.67 -4.25
CA THR A 110 -10.19 27.73 -3.26
C THR A 110 -9.12 26.68 -3.55
N LEU A 111 -9.50 25.46 -3.93
CA LEU A 111 -8.55 24.42 -4.33
C LEU A 111 -7.67 24.87 -5.50
N TYR A 112 -8.29 25.35 -6.58
CA TYR A 112 -7.60 25.83 -7.77
C TYR A 112 -6.69 27.01 -7.44
N ARG A 113 -7.20 28.01 -6.71
CA ARG A 113 -6.41 29.19 -6.35
C ARG A 113 -5.29 28.86 -5.37
N GLY A 114 -5.50 27.90 -4.47
CA GLY A 114 -4.50 27.44 -3.51
C GLY A 114 -3.35 26.68 -4.17
N ALA A 115 -3.65 25.91 -5.22
CA ALA A 115 -2.66 25.21 -6.01
C ALA A 115 -1.97 26.10 -7.05
N CYS A 116 -2.69 27.00 -7.73
CA CYS A 116 -2.15 27.69 -8.91
C CYS A 116 -1.82 29.18 -8.69
N THR A 117 -2.50 29.86 -7.76
CA THR A 117 -2.28 31.29 -7.48
C THR A 117 -2.28 31.59 -5.96
N PRO A 118 -1.38 30.95 -5.20
CA PRO A 118 -1.40 30.99 -3.73
C PRO A 118 -1.21 32.40 -3.15
N SER A 119 -0.40 33.26 -3.80
CA SER A 119 -0.18 34.65 -3.35
C SER A 119 -1.45 35.50 -3.46
N TRP A 120 -2.21 35.36 -4.55
CA TRP A 120 -3.51 36.02 -4.70
C TRP A 120 -4.48 35.54 -3.63
N LEU A 121 -4.55 34.22 -3.39
CA LEU A 121 -5.49 33.66 -2.42
C LEU A 121 -5.29 34.25 -1.01
N LEU A 122 -4.03 34.39 -0.58
CA LEU A 122 -3.73 34.93 0.74
C LEU A 122 -3.89 36.46 0.82
N ARG A 123 -3.59 37.21 -0.24
CA ARG A 123 -3.90 38.65 -0.30
C ARG A 123 -5.40 38.92 -0.25
N SER A 124 -6.20 38.09 -0.91
CA SER A 124 -7.66 38.11 -0.88
C SER A 124 -8.27 37.54 0.41
N THR A 125 -7.44 37.04 1.34
CA THR A 125 -7.87 36.54 2.65
C THR A 125 -7.72 37.65 3.70
N PRO A 126 -8.82 38.17 4.29
CA PRO A 126 -8.75 39.19 5.34
C PRO A 126 -7.89 38.73 6.52
N VAL A 127 -6.98 39.59 6.98
CA VAL A 127 -6.17 39.40 8.21
C VAL A 127 -7.05 39.07 9.43
N GLU A 128 -8.23 39.70 9.54
CA GLU A 128 -9.19 39.47 10.64
C GLU A 128 -9.95 38.14 10.53
N SER A 129 -9.80 37.41 9.41
CA SER A 129 -10.49 36.13 9.28
C SER A 129 -9.90 35.15 10.28
N GLY A 130 -10.71 34.69 11.24
CA GLY A 130 -10.23 33.72 12.23
C GLY A 130 -9.67 32.46 11.56
N PRO A 131 -8.61 31.83 12.12
CA PRO A 131 -7.98 30.64 11.54
C PRO A 131 -8.94 29.45 11.43
N ALA A 132 -10.01 29.42 12.23
CA ALA A 132 -11.05 28.40 12.19
C ALA A 132 -11.66 28.20 10.79
N LYS A 133 -11.82 29.27 9.99
CA LYS A 133 -12.36 29.13 8.62
C LYS A 133 -11.39 28.40 7.69
N ALA A 134 -10.09 28.63 7.84
CA ALA A 134 -9.05 27.96 7.06
C ALA A 134 -8.92 26.49 7.47
N TRP A 135 -8.96 26.21 8.78
CA TRP A 135 -9.03 24.85 9.32
C TRP A 135 -10.26 24.09 8.83
N GLY A 136 -11.44 24.72 8.88
CA GLY A 136 -12.67 24.12 8.36
C GLY A 136 -12.57 23.78 6.87
N PHE A 137 -11.93 24.63 6.07
CA PHE A 137 -11.65 24.31 4.66
C PHE A 137 -10.74 23.08 4.51
N ALA A 138 -9.62 23.02 5.24
CA ALA A 138 -8.66 21.91 5.14
C ALA A 138 -9.27 20.58 5.63
N VAL A 139 -9.97 20.58 6.76
CA VAL A 139 -10.64 19.38 7.31
C VAL A 139 -11.68 18.86 6.33
N LEU A 140 -12.58 19.72 5.87
CA LEU A 140 -13.61 19.36 4.89
C LEU A 140 -12.98 18.79 3.61
N SER A 141 -11.92 19.44 3.14
CA SER A 141 -11.16 19.05 1.97
C SER A 141 -10.57 17.65 2.09
N PHE A 142 -9.91 17.33 3.21
CA PHE A 142 -9.38 15.99 3.47
C PHE A 142 -10.50 14.94 3.60
N VAL A 143 -11.59 15.26 4.30
CA VAL A 143 -12.73 14.34 4.45
C VAL A 143 -13.39 14.05 3.10
N LEU A 144 -13.71 15.07 2.31
CA LEU A 144 -14.36 14.89 1.00
C LEU A 144 -13.49 14.09 0.04
N VAL A 145 -12.19 14.41 -0.05
CA VAL A 145 -11.27 13.67 -0.90
C VAL A 145 -11.11 12.24 -0.41
N GLY A 146 -10.94 12.02 0.90
CA GLY A 146 -10.88 10.68 1.48
C GLY A 146 -12.11 9.83 1.14
N LEU A 147 -13.31 10.40 1.28
CA LEU A 147 -14.56 9.71 0.94
C LEU A 147 -14.66 9.36 -0.55
N VAL A 148 -14.33 10.31 -1.45
CA VAL A 148 -14.35 10.08 -2.90
C VAL A 148 -13.32 9.03 -3.30
N MET A 149 -12.15 9.01 -2.66
CA MET A 149 -11.09 8.07 -2.98
C MET A 149 -11.34 6.65 -2.46
N LEU A 150 -12.09 6.51 -1.36
CA LEU A 150 -12.51 5.20 -0.86
C LEU A 150 -13.69 4.60 -1.65
N SER A 151 -14.42 5.41 -2.43
CA SER A 151 -15.64 4.97 -3.11
C SER A 151 -15.44 3.86 -4.16
N PRO A 152 -14.37 3.82 -4.98
CA PRO A 152 -14.20 2.73 -5.95
C PRO A 152 -13.91 1.38 -5.28
N ILE A 153 -13.11 1.37 -4.22
CA ILE A 153 -12.84 0.17 -3.42
C ILE A 153 -14.14 -0.31 -2.78
N PHE A 154 -14.92 0.61 -2.20
CA PHE A 154 -16.22 0.30 -1.63
C PHE A 154 -17.18 -0.28 -2.68
N LEU A 155 -17.24 0.32 -3.86
CA LEU A 155 -18.09 -0.14 -4.96
C LEU A 155 -17.66 -1.53 -5.46
N PHE A 156 -16.35 -1.76 -5.62
CA PHE A 156 -15.80 -3.06 -6.01
C PHE A 156 -16.20 -4.14 -5.00
N LEU A 157 -15.99 -3.89 -3.72
CA LEU A 157 -16.34 -4.84 -2.65
C LEU A 157 -17.84 -5.10 -2.60
N LEU A 158 -18.66 -4.06 -2.70
CA LEU A 158 -20.11 -4.18 -2.76
C LEU A 158 -20.55 -5.06 -3.94
N VAL A 159 -19.95 -4.89 -5.12
CA VAL A 159 -20.25 -5.71 -6.30
C VAL A 159 -19.80 -7.16 -6.10
N THR A 160 -18.59 -7.41 -5.59
CA THR A 160 -18.13 -8.79 -5.32
C THR A 160 -19.03 -9.52 -4.33
N THR A 161 -19.57 -8.80 -3.36
CA THR A 161 -20.55 -9.32 -2.41
C THR A 161 -21.88 -9.65 -3.07
N LEU A 162 -22.44 -8.69 -3.82
CA LEU A 162 -23.77 -8.86 -4.43
C LEU A 162 -23.78 -9.95 -5.51
N THR A 163 -22.62 -10.26 -6.10
CA THR A 163 -22.49 -11.28 -7.15
C THR A 163 -22.20 -12.68 -6.62
N GLY A 164 -21.97 -12.88 -5.32
CA GLY A 164 -21.80 -14.21 -4.70
C GLY A 164 -20.53 -14.98 -5.08
N ASN A 165 -19.66 -14.40 -5.92
CA ASN A 165 -18.45 -15.06 -6.42
C ASN A 165 -17.21 -14.87 -5.53
N GLY A 166 -17.29 -14.04 -4.48
CA GLY A 166 -16.21 -13.89 -3.50
C GLY A 166 -16.56 -14.67 -2.23
N GLY A 167 -15.81 -15.73 -1.92
CA GLY A 167 -15.95 -16.55 -0.69
C GLY A 167 -15.70 -15.81 0.63
N VAL A 168 -15.77 -14.48 0.65
CA VAL A 168 -15.68 -13.67 1.86
C VAL A 168 -17.06 -13.65 2.51
N GLY A 169 -17.29 -14.60 3.43
CA GLY A 169 -18.53 -14.70 4.20
C GLY A 169 -18.91 -13.36 4.86
N GLY A 170 -20.20 -13.17 5.16
CA GLY A 170 -20.76 -11.90 5.64
C GLY A 170 -20.04 -11.26 6.85
N GLY A 171 -19.38 -12.06 7.70
CA GLY A 171 -18.55 -11.58 8.80
C GLY A 171 -17.20 -10.96 8.37
N GLY A 172 -16.61 -11.41 7.27
CA GLY A 172 -15.38 -10.83 6.73
C GLY A 172 -15.62 -9.41 6.19
N MET A 173 -16.80 -9.17 5.62
CA MET A 173 -17.18 -7.85 5.11
C MET A 173 -17.31 -6.79 6.18
N THR A 174 -18.00 -7.07 7.29
CA THR A 174 -18.16 -6.10 8.38
C THR A 174 -16.82 -5.75 9.03
N GLY A 175 -15.94 -6.74 9.19
CA GLY A 175 -14.55 -6.53 9.61
C GLY A 175 -13.76 -5.66 8.64
N PHE A 176 -13.94 -5.87 7.33
CA PHE A 176 -13.27 -5.08 6.30
C PHE A 176 -13.79 -3.63 6.25
N PHE A 177 -15.12 -3.43 6.25
CA PHE A 177 -15.73 -2.09 6.25
C PHE A 177 -15.33 -1.27 7.47
N SER A 178 -15.36 -1.88 8.66
CA SER A 178 -14.93 -1.21 9.88
C SER A 178 -13.45 -0.85 9.82
N SER A 179 -12.58 -1.75 9.33
CA SER A 179 -11.15 -1.48 9.15
C SER A 179 -10.89 -0.31 8.18
N PHE A 180 -11.62 -0.24 7.06
CA PHE A 180 -11.44 0.83 6.07
C PHE A 180 -11.99 2.18 6.53
N LEU A 181 -13.17 2.19 7.17
CA LEU A 181 -13.71 3.40 7.77
C LEU A 181 -12.77 3.94 8.86
N MET A 182 -12.29 3.04 9.72
CA MET A 182 -11.29 3.39 10.74
C MET A 182 -10.01 3.91 10.10
N PHE A 183 -9.50 3.27 9.05
CA PHE A 183 -8.32 3.76 8.31
C PHE A 183 -8.54 5.16 7.74
N GLY A 184 -9.69 5.43 7.11
CA GLY A 184 -10.03 6.76 6.58
C GLY A 184 -10.11 7.83 7.67
N LEU A 185 -10.76 7.51 8.80
CA LEU A 185 -10.88 8.42 9.95
C LEU A 185 -9.53 8.68 10.62
N VAL A 186 -8.72 7.64 10.84
CA VAL A 186 -7.36 7.75 11.39
C VAL A 186 -6.48 8.58 10.45
N THR A 187 -6.54 8.34 9.14
CA THR A 187 -5.75 9.10 8.15
C THR A 187 -6.18 10.58 8.13
N ALA A 188 -7.47 10.87 8.18
CA ALA A 188 -7.97 12.24 8.26
C ALA A 188 -7.51 12.93 9.56
N LEU A 189 -7.59 12.23 10.70
CA LEU A 189 -7.13 12.73 11.99
C LEU A 189 -5.62 13.01 11.98
N VAL A 190 -4.81 12.05 11.51
CA VAL A 190 -3.35 12.20 11.37
C VAL A 190 -3.01 13.36 10.46
N SER A 191 -3.76 13.56 9.37
CA SER A 191 -3.55 14.69 8.44
C SER A 191 -3.84 16.03 9.12
N VAL A 192 -4.91 16.13 9.91
CA VAL A 192 -5.27 17.37 10.64
C VAL A 192 -4.26 17.68 11.74
N VAL A 193 -3.86 16.68 12.53
CA VAL A 193 -2.83 16.82 13.57
C VAL A 193 -1.48 17.19 12.94
N GLY A 194 -1.11 16.49 11.87
CA GLY A 194 0.11 16.75 11.10
C GLY A 194 0.15 18.17 10.54
N LEU A 195 -0.97 18.67 9.99
CA LEU A 195 -1.09 20.05 9.54
C LEU A 195 -0.89 21.04 10.70
N GLY A 196 -1.35 20.70 11.90
CA GLY A 196 -1.24 21.55 13.10
C GLY A 196 0.20 21.67 13.56
N LEU A 197 0.90 20.53 13.62
CA LEU A 197 2.34 20.48 13.85
C LEU A 197 3.10 21.26 12.77
N TRP A 198 2.68 21.17 11.51
CA TRP A 198 3.27 21.93 10.41
C TRP A 198 3.13 23.44 10.60
N VAL A 199 1.94 23.90 10.97
CA VAL A 199 1.65 25.31 11.23
C VAL A 199 2.52 25.84 12.36
N LEU A 200 2.62 25.09 13.47
CA LEU A 200 3.41 25.47 14.64
C LEU A 200 4.91 25.53 14.33
N THR A 201 5.45 24.47 13.72
CA THR A 201 6.88 24.38 13.38
C THR A 201 7.27 25.44 12.35
N THR A 202 6.47 25.62 11.30
CA THR A 202 6.70 26.67 10.30
C THR A 202 6.70 28.06 10.94
N HIS A 203 5.72 28.36 11.80
CA HIS A 203 5.64 29.66 12.45
C HIS A 203 6.81 29.89 13.41
N ALA A 204 7.19 28.87 14.19
CA ALA A 204 8.35 28.93 15.07
C ALA A 204 9.65 29.21 14.30
N LEU A 205 9.89 28.50 13.19
CA LEU A 205 11.06 28.72 12.34
C LEU A 205 11.07 30.12 11.70
N LEU A 206 9.91 30.63 11.29
CA LEU A 206 9.82 32.02 10.85
C LEU A 206 10.21 32.97 11.99
N LYS A 207 9.65 32.82 13.20
CA LYS A 207 9.97 33.69 14.33
C LYS A 207 11.45 33.63 14.74
N LEU A 208 12.07 32.45 14.65
CA LEU A 208 13.50 32.26 14.92
C LEU A 208 14.39 32.90 13.85
N SER A 209 13.95 32.92 12.60
CA SER A 209 14.71 33.48 11.47
C SER A 209 14.49 34.98 11.24
N GLY A 210 13.66 35.66 12.05
CA GLY A 210 13.48 37.11 12.01
C GLY A 210 12.04 37.58 12.27
N PRO A 211 11.74 38.87 12.04
CA PRO A 211 10.40 39.42 12.23
C PRO A 211 9.39 38.83 11.23
N THR A 212 8.12 38.79 11.63
CA THR A 212 6.96 38.37 10.83
C THR A 212 5.86 39.39 11.03
N GLU A 213 5.11 39.74 9.98
CA GLU A 213 4.02 40.72 10.09
C GLU A 213 2.78 40.14 10.79
N GLY A 214 2.46 38.87 10.52
CA GLY A 214 1.29 38.20 11.05
C GLY A 214 1.59 37.28 12.24
N GLY A 215 0.53 36.93 12.99
CA GLY A 215 0.59 35.90 14.03
C GLY A 215 0.44 34.48 13.47
N LEU A 216 0.34 33.49 14.38
CA LEU A 216 0.16 32.08 14.05
C LEU A 216 -1.08 31.82 13.17
N GLY A 217 -2.17 32.54 13.42
CA GLY A 217 -3.40 32.41 12.63
C GLY A 217 -3.20 32.73 11.15
N ARG A 218 -2.28 33.65 10.82
CA ARG A 218 -1.95 34.01 9.44
C ARG A 218 -1.10 32.93 8.75
N THR A 219 -0.21 32.27 9.49
CA THR A 219 0.49 31.06 9.03
C THR A 219 -0.49 29.91 8.80
N ALA A 220 -1.46 29.70 9.70
CA ALA A 220 -2.49 28.68 9.55
C ALA A 220 -3.33 28.90 8.28
N GLN A 221 -3.76 30.15 8.00
CA GLN A 221 -4.45 30.48 6.75
C GLN A 221 -3.62 30.10 5.53
N ALA A 222 -2.31 30.44 5.51
CA ALA A 222 -1.44 30.15 4.38
C ALA A 222 -1.36 28.65 4.10
N ILE A 223 -1.10 27.85 5.13
CA ILE A 223 -0.89 26.41 5.01
C ILE A 223 -2.20 25.66 4.72
N CYS A 224 -3.29 25.99 5.43
CA CYS A 224 -4.57 25.31 5.28
C CYS A 224 -5.24 25.59 3.92
N TYR A 225 -5.19 26.83 3.43
CA TYR A 225 -5.82 27.15 2.14
C TYR A 225 -5.05 26.63 0.93
N THR A 226 -3.77 26.32 1.08
CA THR A 226 -2.97 25.72 0.01
C THR A 226 -2.92 24.20 0.08
N CYS A 227 -3.70 23.51 0.92
CA CYS A 227 -3.62 22.05 1.10
C CYS A 227 -3.97 21.20 -0.13
N ALA A 228 -4.47 21.80 -1.22
CA ALA A 228 -4.99 21.08 -2.39
C ALA A 228 -3.97 20.11 -3.04
N PRO A 229 -2.69 20.47 -3.26
CA PRO A 229 -1.71 19.53 -3.83
C PRO A 229 -1.47 18.27 -3.00
N GLN A 230 -1.64 18.33 -1.67
CA GLN A 230 -1.51 17.13 -0.83
C GLN A 230 -2.64 16.13 -1.07
N MET A 231 -3.74 16.53 -1.69
CA MET A 231 -4.85 15.62 -1.99
C MET A 231 -4.46 14.48 -2.92
N CYS A 232 -3.40 14.64 -3.72
CA CYS A 232 -2.87 13.58 -4.57
C CYS A 232 -2.43 12.34 -3.77
N VAL A 233 -2.05 12.49 -2.49
CA VAL A 233 -1.66 11.37 -1.61
C VAL A 233 -2.84 10.44 -1.34
N PHE A 234 -4.08 10.93 -1.41
CA PHE A 234 -5.28 10.13 -1.12
C PHE A 234 -5.73 9.27 -2.29
N VAL A 235 -5.17 9.42 -3.49
CA VAL A 235 -5.59 8.62 -4.65
C VAL A 235 -5.08 7.19 -4.47
N PRO A 236 -5.96 6.15 -4.42
CA PRO A 236 -5.50 4.77 -4.27
C PRO A 236 -4.57 4.40 -5.42
N CYS A 237 -3.52 3.64 -5.10
CA CYS A 237 -2.43 3.26 -6.00
C CYS A 237 -1.57 4.43 -6.50
N PHE A 238 -2.12 5.58 -6.91
CA PHE A 238 -1.35 6.73 -7.36
C PHE A 238 -0.70 7.51 -6.23
N GLY A 239 -1.30 7.55 -5.04
CA GLY A 239 -0.83 8.32 -3.91
C GLY A 239 0.54 7.87 -3.41
N VAL A 240 0.84 6.57 -3.52
CA VAL A 240 2.17 6.03 -3.18
C VAL A 240 3.23 6.52 -4.18
N TYR A 241 2.90 6.57 -5.47
CA TYR A 241 3.85 6.95 -6.52
C TYR A 241 3.95 8.46 -6.77
N LEU A 242 2.87 9.22 -6.55
CA LEU A 242 2.76 10.64 -6.85
C LEU A 242 2.66 11.51 -5.59
N GLY A 243 2.52 10.91 -4.41
CA GLY A 243 2.36 11.64 -3.16
C GLY A 243 3.54 12.54 -2.82
N TRP A 244 4.76 12.12 -3.17
CA TRP A 244 5.96 12.94 -3.00
C TRP A 244 5.95 14.16 -3.96
N ILE A 245 5.46 14.01 -5.20
CA ILE A 245 5.27 15.14 -6.13
C ILE A 245 4.24 16.12 -5.58
N GLY A 246 3.10 15.61 -5.10
CA GLY A 246 2.07 16.43 -4.46
C GLY A 246 2.60 17.19 -3.25
N THR A 247 3.45 16.56 -2.44
CA THR A 247 4.10 17.17 -1.27
C THR A 247 5.09 18.26 -1.68
N ILE A 248 5.95 18.01 -2.67
CA ILE A 248 6.88 19.03 -3.20
C ILE A 248 6.10 20.22 -3.74
N TRP A 249 5.08 19.97 -4.57
CA TRP A 249 4.24 21.02 -5.12
C TRP A 249 3.55 21.82 -4.02
N TRP A 250 3.02 21.14 -3.00
CA TRP A 250 2.43 21.77 -1.83
C TRP A 250 3.41 22.70 -1.10
N VAL A 251 4.64 22.24 -0.84
CA VAL A 251 5.69 23.04 -0.18
C VAL A 251 5.94 24.35 -0.94
N VAL A 252 6.01 24.27 -2.28
CA VAL A 252 6.20 25.46 -3.14
C VAL A 252 5.03 26.42 -3.00
N VAL A 253 3.80 25.96 -3.18
CA VAL A 253 2.62 26.85 -3.16
C VAL A 253 2.36 27.42 -1.76
N ALA A 254 2.55 26.62 -0.72
CA ALA A 254 2.43 27.05 0.66
C ALA A 254 3.53 28.06 1.01
N GLY A 255 4.76 27.88 0.51
CA GLY A 255 5.86 28.85 0.62
C GLY A 255 5.52 30.21 0.01
N ILE A 256 4.96 30.22 -1.20
CA ILE A 256 4.52 31.44 -1.88
C ILE A 256 3.37 32.12 -1.11
N ALA A 257 2.37 31.36 -0.67
CA ALA A 257 1.28 31.86 0.17
C ALA A 257 1.80 32.46 1.47
N LEU A 258 2.73 31.78 2.13
CA LEU A 258 3.31 32.18 3.41
C LEU A 258 4.17 33.44 3.27
N ALA A 259 4.97 33.56 2.22
CA ALA A 259 5.74 34.76 1.92
C ALA A 259 4.82 35.99 1.77
N ALA A 260 3.72 35.84 1.01
CA ALA A 260 2.71 36.89 0.86
C ALA A 260 1.95 37.17 2.17
N ALA A 261 1.67 36.13 2.97
CA ALA A 261 0.89 36.26 4.19
C ALA A 261 1.67 36.89 5.35
N GLN A 262 2.99 36.68 5.42
CA GLN A 262 3.86 37.11 6.52
C GLN A 262 4.81 38.25 6.15
N LYS A 263 4.79 38.72 4.89
CA LYS A 263 5.72 39.70 4.30
C LYS A 263 7.20 39.36 4.56
N VAL A 264 7.54 38.09 4.33
CA VAL A 264 8.92 37.59 4.41
C VAL A 264 9.44 37.25 3.02
N SER A 265 10.75 37.09 2.87
CA SER A 265 11.34 36.65 1.60
C SER A 265 10.85 35.24 1.22
N GLY A 266 10.70 34.99 -0.08
CA GLY A 266 10.21 33.70 -0.59
C GLY A 266 11.06 32.52 -0.14
N LEU A 267 12.40 32.65 -0.18
CA LEU A 267 13.32 31.61 0.26
C LEU A 267 13.14 31.27 1.75
N ARG A 268 13.01 32.28 2.60
CA ARG A 268 12.79 32.09 4.05
C ARG A 268 11.47 31.35 4.33
N ALA A 269 10.40 31.69 3.60
CA ALA A 269 9.11 31.01 3.72
C ALA A 269 9.17 29.55 3.26
N VAL A 270 9.81 29.27 2.11
CA VAL A 270 9.95 27.91 1.58
C VAL A 270 10.78 27.04 2.53
N ILE A 271 11.93 27.53 3.02
CA ILE A 271 12.75 26.80 3.99
C ILE A 271 11.92 26.47 5.24
N ALA A 272 11.22 27.45 5.82
CA ALA A 272 10.43 27.25 7.03
C ALA A 272 9.35 26.15 6.87
N ILE A 273 8.74 26.03 5.68
CA ILE A 273 7.76 24.97 5.37
C ILE A 273 8.44 23.63 5.05
N ALA A 274 9.62 23.65 4.43
CA ALA A 274 10.32 22.45 3.96
C ALA A 274 11.10 21.69 5.04
N VAL A 275 11.32 22.25 6.23
CA VAL A 275 12.05 21.55 7.31
C VAL A 275 11.33 20.29 7.79
N LEU A 276 10.05 20.38 8.16
CA LEU A 276 9.29 19.23 8.66
C LEU A 276 9.19 18.05 7.65
N PRO A 277 8.86 18.24 6.35
CA PRO A 277 8.81 17.14 5.39
C PRO A 277 10.19 16.52 5.17
N LEU A 278 11.27 17.29 5.23
CA LEU A 278 12.63 16.76 5.12
C LEU A 278 12.97 15.88 6.33
N ILE A 279 12.64 16.32 7.54
CA ILE A 279 12.82 15.50 8.76
C ILE A 279 11.98 14.23 8.67
N CYS A 280 10.69 14.34 8.33
CA CYS A 280 9.82 13.18 8.17
C CYS A 280 10.32 12.24 7.05
N GLY A 281 10.79 12.77 5.92
CA GLY A 281 11.34 11.98 4.83
C GLY A 281 12.59 11.20 5.27
N VAL A 282 13.51 11.84 5.99
CA VAL A 282 14.69 11.16 6.56
C VAL A 282 14.29 10.08 7.56
N LEU A 283 13.32 10.34 8.45
CA LEU A 283 12.83 9.37 9.43
C LEU A 283 12.10 8.19 8.77
N VAL A 284 11.29 8.44 7.73
CA VAL A 284 10.58 7.39 7.00
C VAL A 284 11.54 6.54 6.17
N VAL A 285 12.50 7.14 5.48
CA VAL A 285 13.52 6.38 4.73
C VAL A 285 14.41 5.60 5.70
N GLY A 286 14.92 6.23 6.76
CA GLY A 286 15.73 5.57 7.77
C GLY A 286 14.98 4.45 8.50
N GLY A 287 13.74 4.72 8.93
CA GLY A 287 12.86 3.73 9.55
C GLY A 287 12.46 2.60 8.59
N GLY A 288 12.21 2.92 7.31
CA GLY A 288 11.92 1.95 6.27
C GLY A 288 13.10 1.03 5.98
N VAL A 289 14.33 1.57 5.95
CA VAL A 289 15.55 0.76 5.85
C VAL A 289 15.72 -0.14 7.07
N LEU A 290 15.51 0.37 8.28
CA LEU A 290 15.58 -0.44 9.50
C LEU A 290 14.51 -1.53 9.54
N ALA A 291 13.27 -1.21 9.15
CA ALA A 291 12.17 -2.16 9.05
C ALA A 291 12.41 -3.21 7.97
N TYR A 292 12.93 -2.81 6.81
CA TYR A 292 13.34 -3.74 5.76
C TYR A 292 14.45 -4.68 6.24
N LEU A 293 15.47 -4.15 6.91
CA LEU A 293 16.54 -4.97 7.49
C LEU A 293 16.03 -5.90 8.59
N SER A 294 15.07 -5.46 9.42
CA SER A 294 14.45 -6.33 10.41
C SER A 294 13.60 -7.42 9.76
N ILE A 295 12.78 -7.09 8.74
CA ILE A 295 11.99 -8.07 7.99
C ILE A 295 12.91 -9.04 7.26
N ALA A 296 13.97 -8.57 6.61
CA ALA A 296 14.94 -9.42 5.94
C ALA A 296 15.66 -10.35 6.92
N ARG A 297 15.99 -9.87 8.13
CA ARG A 297 16.52 -10.72 9.21
C ARG A 297 15.48 -11.72 9.70
N THR A 298 14.25 -11.29 9.95
CA THR A 298 13.16 -12.18 10.34
C THR A 298 12.88 -13.20 9.26
N MET A 299 12.92 -12.84 7.98
CA MET A 299 12.75 -13.77 6.85
C MET A 299 13.95 -14.68 6.66
N ALA A 300 15.17 -14.24 6.97
CA ALA A 300 16.35 -15.10 7.00
C ALA A 300 16.30 -16.08 8.19
N THR A 301 15.85 -15.63 9.36
CA THR A 301 15.62 -16.49 10.53
C THR A 301 14.45 -17.43 10.30
N LEU A 302 13.35 -16.93 9.72
CA LEU A 302 12.19 -17.74 9.33
C LEU A 302 12.59 -18.76 8.28
N GLY A 303 13.37 -18.36 7.26
CA GLY A 303 13.99 -19.24 6.27
C GLY A 303 14.93 -20.29 6.86
N GLN A 304 15.43 -20.11 8.08
CA GLN A 304 16.18 -21.14 8.81
C GLN A 304 15.30 -21.96 9.78
N THR A 305 14.11 -21.50 10.15
CA THR A 305 13.08 -22.30 10.84
C THR A 305 12.12 -23.00 9.88
N PHE A 306 12.13 -22.71 8.58
CA PHE A 306 11.56 -23.55 7.53
C PHE A 306 12.55 -24.69 7.21
N ASN A 307 12.88 -25.40 8.28
CA ASN A 307 13.85 -26.47 8.43
C ASN A 307 13.29 -27.77 7.80
N PRO A 308 14.09 -28.81 7.50
CA PRO A 308 13.76 -30.24 7.25
C PRO A 308 12.66 -30.93 8.10
N GLU A 309 11.89 -30.17 8.88
CA GLU A 309 10.94 -30.65 9.88
C GLU A 309 9.65 -31.24 9.31
N SER A 310 9.39 -31.07 8.01
CA SER A 310 8.25 -31.68 7.31
C SER A 310 8.16 -33.20 7.55
N VAL A 311 9.28 -33.93 7.53
CA VAL A 311 9.30 -35.36 7.89
C VAL A 311 9.39 -35.61 9.40
N SER A 312 9.89 -34.64 10.18
CA SER A 312 10.06 -34.78 11.63
C SER A 312 8.74 -34.82 12.40
N VAL A 313 7.67 -34.22 11.83
CA VAL A 313 6.32 -34.28 12.43
C VAL A 313 5.82 -35.72 12.60
N PHE A 314 6.30 -36.65 11.76
CA PHE A 314 5.97 -38.07 11.85
C PHE A 314 6.82 -38.84 12.87
N GLN A 315 7.89 -38.26 13.42
CA GLN A 315 8.83 -38.96 14.30
C GLN A 315 8.18 -39.46 15.58
N GLN A 316 7.47 -38.59 16.30
CA GLN A 316 6.85 -38.97 17.57
C GLN A 316 5.66 -39.93 17.35
N PRO A 317 4.72 -39.67 16.43
CA PRO A 317 3.61 -40.60 16.17
C PRO A 317 4.07 -42.00 15.75
N LEU A 318 5.10 -42.10 14.90
CA LEU A 318 5.64 -43.40 14.49
C LEU A 318 6.38 -44.11 15.64
N ARG A 319 7.10 -43.37 16.50
CA ARG A 319 7.71 -43.95 17.71
C ARG A 319 6.65 -44.49 18.65
N ASP A 320 5.58 -43.74 18.90
CA ASP A 320 4.48 -44.15 19.77
C ASP A 320 3.79 -45.42 19.22
N ALA A 321 3.61 -45.50 17.90
CA ALA A 321 3.10 -46.71 17.23
C ALA A 321 4.05 -47.92 17.38
N ALA A 322 5.35 -47.71 17.19
CA ALA A 322 6.34 -48.77 17.40
C ALA A 322 6.37 -49.27 18.85
N GLU A 323 6.28 -48.37 19.83
CA GLU A 323 6.18 -48.70 21.26
C GLU A 323 4.88 -49.46 21.58
N ALA A 324 3.79 -49.20 20.83
CA ALA A 324 2.55 -49.97 20.88
C ALA A 324 2.64 -51.35 20.20
N GLY A 325 3.77 -51.67 19.56
CA GLY A 325 4.10 -52.97 18.99
C GLY A 325 3.73 -53.17 17.52
N ALA A 326 3.30 -52.12 16.82
CA ALA A 326 2.98 -52.18 15.40
C ALA A 326 3.12 -50.80 14.73
N TRP A 327 3.76 -50.76 13.56
CA TRP A 327 3.67 -49.57 12.69
C TRP A 327 2.23 -49.37 12.20
N PRO A 328 1.81 -48.13 11.89
CA PRO A 328 0.48 -47.88 11.33
C PRO A 328 0.32 -48.64 10.02
N ALA A 329 -0.82 -49.30 9.80
CA ALA A 329 -0.99 -50.02 8.53
C ALA A 329 -1.02 -49.03 7.36
N HIS A 330 -1.68 -47.88 7.53
CA HIS A 330 -1.73 -46.79 6.56
C HIS A 330 -1.43 -45.46 7.24
N ALA A 331 -0.77 -44.52 6.56
CA ALA A 331 -0.42 -43.21 7.12
C ALA A 331 -1.63 -42.39 7.57
N GLY A 332 -2.81 -42.66 6.99
CA GLY A 332 -4.08 -42.08 7.43
C GLY A 332 -4.49 -42.46 8.86
N GLU A 333 -3.93 -43.51 9.46
CA GLU A 333 -4.13 -43.83 10.89
C GLU A 333 -3.55 -42.74 11.80
N LEU A 334 -2.49 -42.05 11.37
CA LEU A 334 -1.86 -40.94 12.10
C LEU A 334 -2.77 -39.70 12.19
N LEU A 335 -3.81 -39.62 11.35
CA LEU A 335 -4.81 -38.56 11.41
C LEU A 335 -5.90 -38.85 12.45
N LEU A 336 -6.09 -40.11 12.86
CA LEU A 336 -7.22 -40.51 13.70
C LEU A 336 -7.04 -40.09 15.17
N ASP A 337 -5.80 -40.02 15.65
CA ASP A 337 -5.47 -39.61 17.02
C ASP A 337 -5.17 -38.10 17.13
N GLY A 338 -5.14 -37.38 16.01
CA GLY A 338 -4.82 -35.95 15.93
C GLY A 338 -3.36 -35.62 16.24
N SER A 339 -2.47 -36.62 16.24
CA SER A 339 -1.03 -36.43 16.40
C SER A 339 -0.38 -35.78 15.17
N VAL A 340 -1.03 -35.95 14.01
CA VAL A 340 -0.67 -35.32 12.74
C VAL A 340 -1.91 -34.63 12.15
N MET A 341 -1.72 -33.45 11.55
CA MET A 341 -2.75 -32.67 10.88
C MET A 341 -2.75 -32.93 9.37
N ILE A 342 -3.86 -32.62 8.69
CA ILE A 342 -3.96 -32.82 7.23
C ILE A 342 -2.90 -32.05 6.43
N TYR A 343 -2.47 -30.89 6.92
CA TYR A 343 -1.45 -30.05 6.26
C TYR A 343 -0.04 -30.62 6.40
N ASP A 344 0.20 -31.51 7.36
CA ASP A 344 1.50 -32.15 7.56
C ASP A 344 1.81 -33.18 6.46
N PHE A 345 0.81 -33.57 5.65
CA PHE A 345 0.97 -34.42 4.46
C PHE A 345 1.27 -33.64 3.18
N THR A 346 1.32 -32.31 3.25
CA THR A 346 1.67 -31.43 2.13
C THR A 346 2.90 -30.61 2.47
N SER A 347 3.91 -30.65 1.63
CA SER A 347 5.09 -29.79 1.80
C SER A 347 4.74 -28.34 1.49
N PRO A 348 5.18 -27.35 2.29
CA PRO A 348 4.84 -25.94 2.09
C PRO A 348 5.36 -25.35 0.78
N PHE A 349 6.29 -26.05 0.11
CA PHE A 349 6.87 -25.65 -1.18
C PHE A 349 6.40 -26.51 -2.35
N SER A 350 5.62 -27.56 -2.08
CA SER A 350 5.01 -28.38 -3.12
C SER A 350 3.78 -27.67 -3.70
N LEU A 351 3.38 -28.10 -4.90
CA LEU A 351 2.10 -27.72 -5.50
C LEU A 351 0.96 -28.63 -5.02
N THR A 352 1.27 -29.70 -4.28
CA THR A 352 0.28 -30.60 -3.68
C THR A 352 -0.51 -29.86 -2.62
N LEU A 353 -1.83 -29.85 -2.75
CA LEU A 353 -2.76 -29.30 -1.77
C LEU A 353 -3.47 -30.44 -1.01
N PRO A 354 -4.08 -30.17 0.16
CA PRO A 354 -4.87 -31.19 0.86
C PRO A 354 -6.02 -31.77 0.05
N VAL A 355 -6.51 -31.03 -0.96
CA VAL A 355 -7.53 -31.52 -1.91
C VAL A 355 -7.01 -32.63 -2.83
N ASP A 356 -5.69 -32.67 -3.08
CA ASP A 356 -5.03 -33.66 -3.94
C ASP A 356 -4.63 -34.93 -3.16
N CYS A 357 -4.55 -34.84 -1.84
CA CYS A 357 -4.22 -35.94 -0.95
C CYS A 357 -5.49 -36.76 -0.63
N VAL A 358 -5.53 -38.03 -0.99
CA VAL A 358 -6.74 -38.86 -0.88
C VAL A 358 -6.54 -40.05 0.04
N ILE A 359 -7.51 -40.31 0.92
CA ILE A 359 -7.66 -41.57 1.67
C ILE A 359 -8.90 -42.27 1.14
N ASP A 360 -8.73 -43.51 0.67
CA ASP A 360 -9.77 -44.26 -0.06
C ASP A 360 -10.26 -43.47 -1.28
N THR A 361 -11.34 -42.70 -1.17
CA THR A 361 -11.93 -41.91 -2.28
C THR A 361 -12.17 -40.44 -1.92
N THR A 362 -11.74 -40.01 -0.73
CA THR A 362 -12.03 -38.68 -0.19
C THR A 362 -10.74 -37.91 0.06
N SER A 363 -10.72 -36.64 -0.31
CA SER A 363 -9.57 -35.76 -0.09
C SER A 363 -9.39 -35.38 1.39
N LEU A 364 -8.18 -35.00 1.77
CA LEU A 364 -7.90 -34.53 3.13
C LEU A 364 -8.62 -33.22 3.47
N GLU A 365 -8.94 -32.37 2.48
CA GLU A 365 -9.79 -31.19 2.71
C GLU A 365 -11.21 -31.58 3.15
N VAL A 366 -11.79 -32.62 2.54
CA VAL A 366 -13.13 -33.11 2.93
C VAL A 366 -13.06 -33.90 4.23
N TRP A 367 -11.97 -34.65 4.47
CA TRP A 367 -11.72 -35.45 5.67
C TRP A 367 -11.94 -34.67 6.97
N GLU A 368 -11.46 -33.43 7.07
CA GLU A 368 -11.56 -32.60 8.28
C GLU A 368 -13.01 -32.31 8.67
N SER A 369 -13.92 -32.33 7.70
CA SER A 369 -15.36 -32.10 7.93
C SER A 369 -16.15 -33.37 8.28
N LEU A 370 -15.54 -34.55 8.19
CA LEU A 370 -16.21 -35.83 8.42
C LEU A 370 -16.34 -36.15 9.93
N PRO A 371 -17.43 -36.84 10.35
CA PRO A 371 -17.52 -37.36 11.69
C PRO A 371 -16.46 -38.45 11.94
N PRO A 372 -15.96 -38.64 13.17
CA PRO A 372 -14.90 -39.60 13.49
C PRO A 372 -15.16 -41.05 13.03
N GLU A 373 -16.41 -41.50 13.08
CA GLU A 373 -16.79 -42.84 12.61
C GLU A 373 -16.57 -43.01 11.10
N ALA A 374 -16.83 -41.96 10.32
CA ALA A 374 -16.60 -41.98 8.87
C ALA A 374 -15.11 -41.94 8.53
N GLN A 375 -14.33 -41.16 9.29
CA GLN A 375 -12.87 -41.11 9.21
C GLN A 375 -12.25 -42.49 9.46
N GLN A 376 -12.61 -43.14 10.57
CA GLN A 376 -12.15 -44.50 10.89
C GLN A 376 -12.55 -45.51 9.80
N GLY A 377 -13.80 -45.45 9.34
CA GLY A 377 -14.30 -46.33 8.29
C GLY A 377 -13.55 -46.17 6.96
N MET A 378 -13.09 -44.97 6.62
CA MET A 378 -12.28 -44.71 5.43
C MET A 378 -10.87 -45.27 5.56
N VAL A 379 -10.20 -45.02 6.69
CA VAL A 379 -8.85 -45.56 6.93
C VAL A 379 -8.88 -47.09 6.93
N ALA A 380 -9.88 -47.70 7.57
CA ALA A 380 -10.05 -49.16 7.53
C ALA A 380 -10.21 -49.72 6.11
N ARG A 381 -10.91 -49.01 5.21
CA ARG A 381 -11.01 -49.40 3.79
C ARG A 381 -9.68 -49.22 3.05
N ALA A 382 -8.98 -48.12 3.29
CA ALA A 382 -7.65 -47.89 2.72
C ALA A 382 -6.68 -49.01 3.15
N VAL A 383 -6.68 -49.37 4.44
CA VAL A 383 -5.88 -50.48 4.99
C VAL A 383 -6.25 -51.81 4.34
N ALA A 384 -7.55 -52.13 4.25
CA ALA A 384 -8.01 -53.38 3.64
C ALA A 384 -7.70 -53.47 2.13
N ALA A 385 -7.51 -52.33 1.45
CA ALA A 385 -7.13 -52.27 0.05
C ALA A 385 -5.60 -52.44 -0.17
N MET A 386 -4.78 -52.39 0.88
CA MET A 386 -3.34 -52.62 0.73
C MET A 386 -3.04 -54.12 0.60
N PRO A 387 -2.30 -54.53 -0.44
CA PRO A 387 -1.75 -55.88 -0.55
C PRO A 387 -0.84 -56.20 0.65
N PRO A 388 -0.81 -57.45 1.11
CA PRO A 388 0.07 -57.88 2.20
C PRO A 388 1.57 -57.72 1.85
N GLU A 389 1.89 -57.69 0.56
CA GLU A 389 3.26 -57.53 0.04
C GLU A 389 3.72 -56.06 -0.03
N THR A 390 2.96 -55.11 0.53
CA THR A 390 3.27 -53.68 0.43
C THR A 390 4.61 -53.37 1.10
N VAL A 391 5.54 -52.73 0.38
CA VAL A 391 6.81 -52.25 0.94
C VAL A 391 6.85 -50.74 1.14
N ALA A 392 6.03 -50.00 0.38
CA ALA A 392 5.89 -48.57 0.50
C ALA A 392 4.52 -48.09 0.03
N HIS A 393 4.02 -46.99 0.62
CA HIS A 393 2.81 -46.31 0.18
C HIS A 393 2.95 -44.79 0.31
N ARG A 394 2.07 -44.04 -0.36
CA ARG A 394 2.12 -42.57 -0.43
C ARG A 394 0.84 -41.97 0.16
N LEU A 395 0.99 -40.87 0.89
CA LEU A 395 -0.10 -39.95 1.23
C LEU A 395 0.44 -38.52 1.10
N GLY A 396 -0.08 -37.79 0.11
CA GLY A 396 0.41 -36.46 -0.26
C GLY A 396 1.86 -36.49 -0.75
N ASP A 397 2.69 -35.61 -0.21
CA ASP A 397 4.10 -35.47 -0.57
C ASP A 397 5.03 -36.48 0.12
N PHE A 398 4.48 -37.41 0.91
CA PHE A 398 5.26 -38.32 1.74
C PHE A 398 5.07 -39.78 1.34
N VAL A 399 6.19 -40.51 1.30
CA VAL A 399 6.25 -41.96 1.07
C VAL A 399 6.69 -42.66 2.35
N PHE A 400 5.84 -43.55 2.83
CA PHE A 400 6.04 -44.31 4.06
C PHE A 400 6.57 -45.70 3.72
N THR A 401 7.72 -46.06 4.31
CA THR A 401 8.58 -47.20 3.92
C THR A 401 8.86 -48.19 5.06
N TYR A 402 8.16 -48.04 6.18
CA TYR A 402 8.33 -48.85 7.38
C TYR A 402 7.77 -50.28 7.28
N HIS A 403 7.12 -50.64 6.17
CA HIS A 403 6.52 -51.95 5.99
C HIS A 403 7.56 -53.07 6.01
N GLY A 404 7.27 -54.11 6.81
CA GLY A 404 8.16 -55.25 7.05
C GLY A 404 9.23 -55.03 8.12
N ILE A 405 9.44 -53.79 8.59
CA ILE A 405 10.39 -53.50 9.68
C ILE A 405 9.78 -53.95 11.00
N ASP A 406 10.53 -54.70 11.81
CA ASP A 406 10.11 -55.05 13.17
C ASP A 406 10.09 -53.79 14.05
N PRO A 407 8.92 -53.36 14.58
CA PRO A 407 8.84 -52.18 15.43
C PRO A 407 9.55 -52.37 16.79
N ALA A 408 9.76 -53.61 17.24
CA ALA A 408 10.41 -53.89 18.51
C ALA A 408 11.95 -53.79 18.45
N ASP A 409 12.53 -53.99 17.27
CA ASP A 409 13.97 -53.90 17.01
C ASP A 409 14.24 -53.35 15.60
N PRO A 410 13.87 -52.09 15.31
CA PRO A 410 14.02 -51.54 13.97
C PRO A 410 15.51 -51.34 13.67
N PRO A 411 16.04 -51.93 12.57
CA PRO A 411 17.43 -51.74 12.22
C PRO A 411 17.77 -50.25 12.07
N PRO A 412 18.95 -49.82 12.57
CA PRO A 412 19.35 -48.42 12.52
C PRO A 412 19.40 -47.92 11.07
N ASP A 413 19.18 -46.62 10.89
CA ASP A 413 19.36 -45.87 9.64
C ASP A 413 18.39 -46.26 8.51
N LEU A 414 17.48 -47.22 8.72
CA LEU A 414 16.44 -47.50 7.75
C LEU A 414 15.47 -46.32 7.63
N TRP A 415 15.10 -45.98 6.41
CA TRP A 415 14.10 -44.97 6.11
C TRP A 415 12.71 -45.41 6.61
N LEU A 416 12.01 -44.46 7.24
CA LEU A 416 10.61 -44.59 7.67
C LEU A 416 9.69 -43.74 6.79
N VAL A 417 10.06 -42.48 6.56
CA VAL A 417 9.30 -41.50 5.78
C VAL A 417 10.23 -40.74 4.86
N VAL A 418 9.84 -40.60 3.60
CA VAL A 418 10.57 -39.84 2.57
C VAL A 418 9.66 -38.73 2.05
N GLU A 419 10.08 -37.48 2.14
CA GLU A 419 9.42 -36.36 1.46
C GLU A 419 9.83 -36.34 -0.01
N ALA A 420 8.99 -36.90 -0.86
CA ALA A 420 9.16 -36.91 -2.30
C ALA A 420 7.89 -36.34 -2.91
N TRP A 421 7.89 -35.07 -3.34
CA TRP A 421 6.66 -34.38 -3.73
C TRP A 421 5.85 -35.16 -4.78
N ASP A 422 4.52 -35.12 -4.66
CA ASP A 422 3.65 -35.92 -5.53
C ASP A 422 3.84 -35.51 -7.01
N PRO A 423 4.35 -36.41 -7.87
CA PRO A 423 4.55 -36.10 -9.29
C PRO A 423 3.24 -35.87 -10.04
N ALA A 424 2.09 -36.31 -9.52
CA ALA A 424 0.80 -36.03 -10.14
C ALA A 424 0.38 -34.55 -9.98
N ALA A 425 0.62 -33.96 -8.79
CA ALA A 425 0.32 -32.57 -8.50
C ALA A 425 1.37 -31.59 -9.08
N THR A 426 2.64 -31.98 -9.08
CA THR A 426 3.77 -31.14 -9.54
C THR A 426 4.09 -31.26 -11.03
N GLY A 427 3.46 -32.22 -11.73
CA GLY A 427 3.77 -32.55 -13.12
C GLY A 427 5.09 -33.33 -13.28
N GLN A 428 5.54 -33.57 -14.52
CA GLN A 428 6.82 -34.28 -14.75
C GLN A 428 8.06 -33.50 -14.32
N SER A 429 7.91 -32.22 -13.98
CA SER A 429 9.00 -31.33 -13.64
C SER A 429 9.19 -31.30 -12.13
N GLN A 430 10.21 -32.00 -11.61
CA GLN A 430 10.75 -31.81 -10.25
C GLN A 430 11.36 -30.41 -10.02
N TRP A 431 11.05 -29.44 -10.89
CA TRP A 431 11.61 -28.10 -10.91
C TRP A 431 11.02 -27.32 -9.74
N GLY A 432 11.60 -27.50 -8.56
CA GLY A 432 11.18 -26.84 -7.33
C GLY A 432 11.66 -27.55 -6.08
N GLN A 433 11.72 -28.89 -6.09
CA GLN A 433 12.25 -29.64 -4.96
C GLN A 433 13.78 -29.51 -4.99
N THR A 434 14.35 -28.86 -3.99
CA THR A 434 15.81 -28.65 -3.88
C THR A 434 16.48 -29.68 -2.97
N GLU A 435 15.70 -30.28 -2.07
CA GLU A 435 16.15 -31.32 -1.13
C GLU A 435 15.04 -32.38 -0.96
N VAL A 436 15.45 -33.63 -0.78
CA VAL A 436 14.62 -34.76 -0.34
C VAL A 436 14.95 -35.03 1.12
N HIS A 437 13.96 -34.91 1.99
CA HIS A 437 14.12 -35.16 3.41
C HIS A 437 13.67 -36.57 3.76
N VAL A 438 14.44 -37.25 4.61
CA VAL A 438 14.20 -38.63 5.01
C VAL A 438 14.27 -38.76 6.53
N LEU A 439 13.21 -39.28 7.14
CA LEU A 439 13.19 -39.68 8.55
C LEU A 439 13.67 -41.14 8.66
N THR A 440 14.68 -41.38 9.49
CA THR A 440 15.22 -42.73 9.76
C THR A 440 14.62 -43.37 11.01
N THR A 441 14.84 -44.68 11.20
CA THR A 441 14.45 -45.44 12.41
C THR A 441 15.06 -44.90 13.70
N GLN A 442 16.18 -44.18 13.62
CA GLN A 442 16.79 -43.51 14.77
C GLN A 442 16.11 -42.19 15.13
N GLY A 443 15.19 -41.70 14.29
CA GLY A 443 14.59 -40.37 14.42
C GLY A 443 15.51 -39.24 13.96
N VAL A 444 16.50 -39.55 13.12
CA VAL A 444 17.36 -38.55 12.47
C VAL A 444 16.73 -38.19 11.12
N VAL A 445 16.67 -36.89 10.82
CA VAL A 445 16.30 -36.40 9.50
C VAL A 445 17.55 -36.16 8.67
N GLU A 446 17.61 -36.80 7.50
CA GLU A 446 18.66 -36.62 6.51
C GLU A 446 18.12 -35.85 5.31
N SER A 447 18.96 -35.01 4.70
CA SER A 447 18.62 -34.23 3.51
C SER A 447 19.53 -34.63 2.35
N PHE A 448 18.93 -34.92 1.21
CA PHE A 448 19.64 -35.29 -0.02
C PHE A 448 19.30 -34.33 -1.15
N ASP A 449 20.26 -34.06 -2.03
CA ASP A 449 19.94 -33.49 -3.34
C ASP A 449 19.05 -34.50 -4.11
N PRO A 450 17.93 -34.09 -4.72
CA PRO A 450 17.07 -34.99 -5.50
C PRO A 450 17.83 -35.80 -6.56
N ALA A 451 18.91 -35.25 -7.14
CA ALA A 451 19.75 -35.97 -8.10
C ALA A 451 20.53 -37.15 -7.48
N MET A 452 20.73 -37.14 -6.16
CA MET A 452 21.42 -38.20 -5.42
C MET A 452 20.48 -39.30 -4.92
N ILE A 453 19.16 -39.10 -5.00
CA ILE A 453 18.19 -40.03 -4.39
C ILE A 453 18.33 -41.46 -4.90
N GLY A 454 18.69 -41.66 -6.17
CA GLY A 454 18.88 -43.00 -6.74
C GLY A 454 20.09 -43.74 -6.15
N VAL A 455 21.16 -43.00 -5.82
CA VAL A 455 22.36 -43.57 -5.15
C VAL A 455 22.01 -43.93 -3.71
N GLU A 456 21.35 -43.04 -3.00
CA GLU A 456 20.97 -43.27 -1.59
C GLU A 456 19.93 -44.37 -1.45
N LEU A 457 18.97 -44.46 -2.38
CA LEU A 457 18.01 -45.57 -2.45
C LEU A 457 18.72 -46.92 -2.67
N HIS A 458 19.77 -46.95 -3.50
CA HIS A 458 20.56 -48.18 -3.68
C HIS A 458 21.25 -48.59 -2.37
N THR A 459 21.89 -47.64 -1.67
CA THR A 459 22.50 -47.87 -0.35
C THR A 459 21.45 -48.40 0.64
N GLN A 460 20.28 -47.77 0.67
CA GLN A 460 19.18 -48.15 1.54
C GLN A 460 18.65 -49.56 1.22
N ASN A 461 18.58 -49.94 -0.06
CA ASN A 461 18.16 -51.29 -0.46
C ASN A 461 19.20 -52.36 -0.15
N VAL A 462 20.50 -52.05 -0.20
CA VAL A 462 21.56 -52.95 0.29
C VAL A 462 21.42 -53.16 1.80
N LEU A 463 21.16 -52.08 2.56
CA LEU A 463 20.92 -52.16 4.00
C LEU A 463 19.68 -53.02 4.31
N ARG A 464 18.55 -52.77 3.65
CA ARG A 464 17.33 -53.58 3.77
C ARG A 464 17.55 -55.06 3.50
N ALA A 465 18.27 -55.40 2.41
CA ALA A 465 18.58 -56.78 2.07
C ALA A 465 19.41 -57.48 3.16
N SER A 466 20.32 -56.76 3.83
CA SER A 466 21.10 -57.31 4.94
C SER A 466 20.25 -57.68 6.17
N HIS A 467 19.06 -57.10 6.28
CA HIS A 467 18.06 -57.40 7.30
C HIS A 467 16.92 -58.30 6.80
N GLY A 468 17.04 -58.87 5.60
CA GLY A 468 16.01 -59.73 5.02
C GLY A 468 14.74 -58.99 4.60
N LEU A 469 14.81 -57.68 4.40
CA LEU A 469 13.71 -56.85 3.94
C LEU A 469 13.73 -56.72 2.41
N GLU A 470 12.54 -56.65 1.82
CA GLU A 470 12.35 -56.39 0.40
C GLU A 470 12.83 -54.97 0.00
N PRO A 471 13.35 -54.79 -1.23
CA PRO A 471 13.84 -53.50 -1.69
C PRO A 471 12.70 -52.49 -1.87
N LEU A 472 13.01 -51.22 -1.60
CA LEU A 472 12.14 -50.07 -1.84
C LEU A 472 12.18 -49.64 -3.31
N PRO A 473 11.04 -49.20 -3.88
CA PRO A 473 11.00 -48.53 -5.18
C PRO A 473 11.57 -47.11 -5.11
N ASP A 474 11.75 -46.46 -6.25
CA ASP A 474 11.97 -45.01 -6.32
C ASP A 474 10.80 -44.28 -5.64
N PRO A 475 11.01 -43.45 -4.61
CA PRO A 475 9.94 -42.70 -3.94
C PRO A 475 9.10 -41.83 -4.91
N PHE A 476 9.71 -41.30 -5.97
CA PHE A 476 9.02 -40.54 -7.02
C PHE A 476 8.22 -41.42 -7.99
N SER A 477 8.37 -42.75 -7.94
CA SER A 477 7.56 -43.69 -8.71
C SER A 477 6.32 -44.18 -7.95
N VAL A 478 6.30 -44.07 -6.61
CA VAL A 478 5.15 -44.43 -5.78
C VAL A 478 3.98 -43.49 -6.06
N ARG A 479 2.80 -44.01 -6.37
CA ARG A 479 1.60 -43.24 -6.73
C ARG A 479 0.56 -43.26 -5.61
N LEU A 480 -0.28 -42.22 -5.58
CA LEU A 480 -1.24 -41.93 -4.51
C LEU A 480 -2.44 -42.90 -4.44
N PHE A 481 -2.66 -43.76 -5.45
CA PHE A 481 -3.90 -44.56 -5.52
C PHE A 481 -3.72 -45.99 -6.02
N GLY A 482 -4.21 -46.95 -5.23
CA GLY A 482 -4.54 -48.33 -5.65
C GLY A 482 -3.37 -49.19 -6.15
N GLN A 483 -2.15 -48.64 -6.14
CA GLN A 483 -0.92 -49.33 -6.51
C GLN A 483 0.15 -49.02 -5.45
N PRO A 484 -0.06 -49.44 -4.18
CA PRO A 484 1.04 -49.51 -3.24
C PRO A 484 2.17 -50.32 -3.89
N ALA A 485 3.40 -49.93 -3.61
CA ALA A 485 4.53 -50.58 -4.22
C ALA A 485 4.66 -52.00 -3.66
N ILE A 486 4.58 -52.97 -4.56
CA ILE A 486 4.94 -54.37 -4.34
C ILE A 486 6.40 -54.52 -4.79
N PRO A 487 7.21 -55.40 -4.17
CA PRO A 487 8.58 -55.66 -4.60
C PRO A 487 8.65 -55.90 -6.10
N VAL A 488 9.30 -55.00 -6.81
CA VAL A 488 9.73 -55.25 -8.19
C VAL A 488 11.13 -55.80 -8.07
N LEU A 489 11.33 -57.07 -8.42
CA LEU A 489 12.66 -57.64 -8.52
C LEU A 489 13.51 -56.70 -9.38
N PRO A 490 14.64 -56.18 -8.88
CA PRO A 490 15.42 -55.21 -9.62
C PRO A 490 15.80 -55.83 -10.95
N GLU A 491 15.37 -55.21 -12.06
CA GLU A 491 16.08 -55.39 -13.31
C GLU A 491 17.53 -55.01 -13.00
N ALA A 492 18.46 -55.95 -13.24
CA ALA A 492 19.86 -55.80 -12.89
C ALA A 492 20.31 -54.38 -13.28
N PRO A 493 20.89 -53.60 -12.34
CA PRO A 493 21.14 -52.19 -12.57
C PRO A 493 21.90 -52.05 -13.88
N MET A 494 21.29 -51.37 -14.85
CA MET A 494 22.04 -50.87 -15.99
C MET A 494 23.02 -49.88 -15.40
N LEU A 495 24.26 -50.34 -15.19
CA LEU A 495 25.39 -49.49 -14.85
C LEU A 495 25.29 -48.26 -15.75
N PRO A 496 25.38 -47.04 -15.20
CA PRO A 496 25.34 -45.84 -16.02
C PRO A 496 26.34 -46.04 -17.14
N ALA A 497 25.86 -45.98 -18.39
CA ALA A 497 26.70 -46.18 -19.56
C ALA A 497 27.94 -45.32 -19.34
N THR A 498 29.11 -45.99 -19.28
CA THR A 498 30.40 -45.32 -19.10
C THR A 498 30.37 -44.06 -19.95
N PRO A 499 30.58 -42.86 -19.39
CA PRO A 499 30.48 -41.63 -20.16
C PRO A 499 31.34 -41.82 -21.40
N VAL A 500 30.69 -41.86 -22.57
CA VAL A 500 31.37 -41.97 -23.85
C VAL A 500 32.20 -40.70 -23.92
N LEU A 501 33.50 -40.83 -23.62
CA LEU A 501 34.46 -39.78 -23.83
C LEU A 501 34.24 -39.30 -25.28
N PRO A 502 34.03 -38.00 -25.51
CA PRO A 502 33.87 -37.50 -26.86
C PRO A 502 35.06 -38.00 -27.68
N GLU A 503 34.78 -38.69 -28.78
CA GLU A 503 35.81 -39.16 -29.70
C GLU A 503 36.75 -37.98 -29.99
N ALA A 504 38.05 -38.21 -29.76
CA ALA A 504 39.07 -37.22 -30.02
C ALA A 504 38.87 -36.68 -31.46
N PRO A 505 38.85 -35.35 -31.66
CA PRO A 505 38.67 -34.80 -32.99
C PRO A 505 39.74 -35.38 -33.92
N MET A 506 39.30 -36.02 -35.01
CA MET A 506 40.20 -36.54 -36.04
C MET A 506 41.13 -35.40 -36.50
N PRO A 507 42.43 -35.64 -36.63
CA PRO A 507 43.35 -34.64 -37.13
C PRO A 507 42.92 -34.23 -38.55
N PRO A 508 43.02 -32.94 -38.90
CA PRO A 508 42.70 -32.48 -40.24
C PRO A 508 43.65 -33.16 -41.23
N GLU A 509 43.08 -33.79 -42.26
CA GLU A 509 43.83 -34.16 -43.45
C GLU A 509 44.29 -32.85 -44.13
N ASP A 510 45.60 -32.77 -44.34
CA ASP A 510 46.33 -31.66 -44.93
C ASP A 510 47.02 -32.19 -46.20
N PRO A 511 47.19 -31.41 -47.28
CA PRO A 511 46.25 -30.55 -48.00
C PRO A 511 45.82 -31.13 -49.38
#